data_AF-A0A4Q4LZC3-F1
#
_entry.id   AF-A0A4Q4LZC3-F1
#
_cell.length_a   1.000
_cell.length_b   1.000
_cell.length_c   1.000
_cell.angle_alpha   90.00
_cell.angle_beta   90.00
_cell.angle_gamma   90.00
#
_symmetry.space_group_name_H-M   'P 1'
#
loop_
_entity.id
_entity.type
_entity.pdbx_description
1 polymer ?
#
loop_
_entity_poly.entity_id
_entity_poly.type
_entity_poly.pdbx_seq_one_letter_code
_entity_poly.pdbx_strand_id
1 'polypeptide(L)'
;MSTGAVKQPIDLNSLHGKIVLQHGYLTSGVSEFLTDLFPSTCDALKEFKTLMYPQPGQLNRNSTAFLMEQELNNYVEHMRIRANTELQHRNRMLDRMNVYFQVLYSLMQQEVARETKRDSSAMKSIALLTMIFLPATAIATVISPFINLDADEKRLIMAPQFRIFWVISAPVTVAVVIFWIAWLQRAEIARFVYGRPRHE
;
A
#
# COMPACT_ATOMS: atom_id res chain seq x y z
N MET A 1 -3.94 -6.67 -43.51
CA MET A 1 -3.42 -7.57 -42.46
C MET A 1 -2.26 -6.84 -41.78
N SER A 2 -2.51 -6.17 -40.66
CA SER A 2 -1.44 -5.54 -39.86
C SER A 2 -1.67 -5.87 -38.40
N THR A 3 -0.60 -6.36 -37.80
CA THR A 3 -0.51 -7.16 -36.59
C THR A 3 -0.79 -6.29 -35.37
N GLY A 4 -1.89 -6.58 -34.66
CA GLY A 4 -2.16 -6.02 -33.35
C GLY A 4 -1.16 -6.57 -32.34
N ALA A 5 -0.07 -5.84 -32.08
CA ALA A 5 0.86 -6.14 -31.01
C ALA A 5 0.13 -5.95 -29.66
N VAL A 6 -0.36 -7.06 -29.10
CA VAL A 6 -0.86 -7.12 -27.73
C VAL A 6 0.32 -6.82 -26.81
N LYS A 7 0.31 -5.61 -26.24
CA LYS A 7 1.29 -5.14 -25.26
C LYS A 7 1.17 -6.06 -24.03
N GLN A 8 2.13 -6.96 -23.84
CA GLN A 8 2.12 -7.89 -22.72
C GLN A 8 2.01 -7.12 -21.40
N PRO A 9 1.17 -7.56 -20.45
CA PRO A 9 1.07 -6.92 -19.15
C PRO A 9 2.42 -7.03 -18.45
N ILE A 10 2.96 -5.88 -18.03
CA ILE A 10 4.24 -5.80 -17.32
C ILE A 10 4.07 -6.51 -15.98
N ASP A 11 4.84 -7.57 -15.74
CA ASP A 11 4.86 -8.31 -14.46
C ASP A 11 5.49 -7.44 -13.36
N LEU A 12 4.63 -6.67 -12.70
CA LEU A 12 4.98 -5.71 -11.65
C LEU A 12 5.66 -6.36 -10.44
N ASN A 13 5.31 -7.61 -10.12
CA ASN A 13 5.87 -8.31 -8.96
C ASN A 13 7.33 -8.69 -9.21
N SER A 14 7.62 -9.22 -10.40
CA SER A 14 8.99 -9.52 -10.83
C SER A 14 9.85 -8.25 -10.92
N LEU A 15 9.28 -7.15 -11.43
CA LEU A 15 9.97 -5.87 -11.50
C LEU A 15 10.26 -5.29 -10.11
N HIS A 16 9.28 -5.30 -9.21
CA HIS A 16 9.43 -4.86 -7.83
C HIS A 16 10.51 -5.67 -7.11
N GLY A 17 10.49 -7.00 -7.24
CA GLY A 17 11.50 -7.90 -6.67
C GLY A 17 12.91 -7.57 -7.14
N LYS A 18 13.10 -7.30 -8.44
CA LYS A 18 14.41 -6.91 -8.99
C LYS A 18 14.91 -5.57 -8.44
N ILE A 19 14.03 -4.58 -8.31
CA ILE A 19 14.41 -3.25 -7.79
C ILE A 19 14.76 -3.35 -6.31
N VAL A 20 13.97 -4.07 -5.50
CA VAL A 20 14.25 -4.28 -4.07
C VAL A 20 15.58 -5.01 -3.87
N LEU A 21 15.87 -6.04 -4.67
CA LEU A 21 17.14 -6.75 -4.60
C LEU A 21 18.32 -5.82 -4.92
N GLN A 22 18.24 -5.06 -6.01
CA GLN A 22 19.30 -4.10 -6.36
C GLN A 22 19.49 -3.02 -5.29
N HIS A 23 18.39 -2.54 -4.71
CA HIS A 23 18.45 -1.60 -3.59
C HIS A 23 19.14 -2.23 -2.38
N GLY A 24 18.83 -3.47 -2.03
CA GLY A 24 19.48 -4.20 -0.93
C GLY A 24 20.99 -4.38 -1.14
N TYR A 25 21.40 -4.74 -2.36
CA TYR A 25 22.83 -4.84 -2.71
C TYR A 25 23.56 -3.51 -2.57
N LEU A 26 22.96 -2.41 -3.06
CA LEU A 26 23.52 -1.07 -2.91
C LEU A 26 23.63 -0.70 -1.44
N THR A 27 22.57 -0.84 -0.66
CA THR A 27 22.56 -0.46 0.76
C THR A 27 23.55 -1.27 1.59
N SER A 28 23.65 -2.59 1.36
CA SER A 28 24.59 -3.45 2.07
C SER A 28 26.05 -3.08 1.78
N GLY A 29 26.42 -2.92 0.50
CA GLY A 29 27.79 -2.56 0.14
C GLY A 29 28.20 -1.18 0.63
N VAL A 30 27.25 -0.24 0.74
CA VAL A 30 27.48 1.08 1.33
C VAL A 30 27.68 1.00 2.84
N SER A 31 26.85 0.19 3.51
CA SER A 31 26.96 -0.02 4.96
C SER A 31 28.34 -0.56 5.32
N GLU A 32 28.78 -1.61 4.62
CA GLU A 32 30.10 -2.24 4.81
C GLU A 32 31.26 -1.26 4.53
N PHE A 33 31.13 -0.43 3.50
CA PHE A 33 32.09 0.65 3.25
C PHE A 33 32.14 1.66 4.40
N LEU A 34 31.01 2.05 4.98
CA LEU A 34 30.92 3.07 6.03
C LEU A 34 31.33 2.56 7.42
N THR A 35 31.02 1.31 7.74
CA THR A 35 31.33 0.74 9.06
C THR A 35 32.75 0.24 9.14
N ASP A 36 33.27 -0.36 8.06
CA ASP A 36 34.53 -1.09 8.13
C ASP A 36 35.64 -0.39 7.34
N LEU A 37 35.38 -0.09 6.06
CA LEU A 37 36.45 0.39 5.18
C LEU A 37 36.82 1.86 5.43
N PHE A 38 35.83 2.74 5.62
CA PHE A 38 36.04 4.18 5.79
C PHE A 38 36.80 4.52 7.10
N PRO A 39 36.43 4.00 8.28
CA PRO A 39 37.17 4.25 9.51
C PRO A 39 38.57 3.65 9.45
N SER A 40 38.70 2.40 8.96
CA SER A 40 39.99 1.73 8.85
C SER A 40 40.96 2.46 7.92
N THR A 41 40.47 3.05 6.83
CA THR A 41 41.31 3.86 5.93
C THR A 41 41.69 5.20 6.56
N CYS A 42 40.80 5.83 7.33
CA CYS A 42 41.14 7.02 8.11
C CYS A 42 42.19 6.72 9.19
N ASP A 43 42.04 5.61 9.92
CA ASP A 43 42.96 5.19 10.98
C ASP A 43 44.32 4.80 10.40
N ALA A 44 44.34 4.01 9.31
CA ALA A 44 45.58 3.65 8.62
C ALA A 44 46.32 4.88 8.10
N LEU A 45 45.61 5.87 7.57
CA LEU A 45 46.23 7.11 7.09
C LEU A 45 46.77 7.96 8.25
N LYS A 46 46.07 7.98 9.38
CA LYS A 46 46.51 8.65 10.61
C LYS A 46 47.75 7.97 11.21
N GLU A 47 47.79 6.64 11.21
CA GLU A 47 48.94 5.85 11.66
C GLU A 47 50.14 6.00 10.70
N PHE A 48 49.90 5.99 9.39
CA PHE A 48 50.93 6.28 8.39
C PHE A 48 51.52 7.69 8.57
N LYS A 49 50.68 8.68 8.89
CA LYS A 49 51.11 10.05 9.23
C LYS A 49 52.05 10.06 10.45
N THR A 50 51.84 9.19 11.44
CA THR A 50 52.73 9.08 12.61
C THR A 50 54.05 8.39 12.29
N LEU A 51 54.05 7.40 11.40
CA LEU A 51 55.27 6.69 10.98
C LEU A 51 56.17 7.53 10.07
N MET A 52 55.59 8.44 9.28
CA MET A 52 56.31 9.38 8.42
C MET A 52 56.91 10.59 9.18
N TYR A 53 56.67 10.73 10.49
CA TYR A 53 57.21 11.82 11.30
C TYR A 53 58.67 11.54 11.70
N PRO A 54 59.68 12.29 11.20
CA PRO A 54 61.08 12.06 11.57
C PRO A 54 61.37 12.63 12.97
N GLN A 55 62.27 11.98 13.72
CA GLN A 55 62.76 12.47 15.02
C GLN A 55 63.22 13.94 14.96
N PRO A 56 62.96 14.74 16.01
CA PRO A 56 63.24 16.17 16.02
C PRO A 56 64.75 16.43 16.04
N GLY A 57 65.28 16.80 14.87
CA GLY A 57 66.65 17.26 14.74
C GLY A 57 67.01 17.44 13.27
N GLN A 58 66.87 18.66 12.75
CA GLN A 58 67.82 19.38 11.86
C GLN A 58 67.12 20.61 11.23
N LEU A 59 67.69 21.78 11.50
CA LEU A 59 67.11 23.13 11.58
C LEU A 59 66.64 23.80 10.26
N ASN A 60 66.57 23.09 9.13
CA ASN A 60 66.13 23.63 7.82
C ASN A 60 64.94 22.83 7.22
N ARG A 61 64.40 21.88 8.00
CA ARG A 61 63.39 20.90 7.55
C ARG A 61 61.95 21.30 7.92
N ASN A 62 61.78 22.36 8.70
CA ASN A 62 60.48 22.76 9.27
C ASN A 62 59.51 23.23 8.17
N SER A 63 60.00 23.94 7.16
CA SER A 63 59.16 24.41 6.04
C SER A 63 58.72 23.26 5.12
N THR A 64 59.59 22.29 4.83
CA THR A 64 59.26 21.16 3.94
C THR A 64 58.38 20.11 4.62
N ALA A 65 58.60 19.84 5.91
CA ALA A 65 57.73 18.98 6.70
C ALA A 65 56.33 19.58 6.87
N PHE A 66 56.25 20.90 7.11
CA PHE A 66 54.99 21.63 7.21
C PHE A 66 54.19 21.61 5.89
N LEU A 67 54.86 21.81 4.74
CA LEU A 67 54.22 21.75 3.43
C LEU A 67 53.70 20.34 3.09
N MET A 68 54.47 19.30 3.39
CA MET A 68 54.02 17.91 3.20
C MET A 68 52.80 17.58 4.08
N GLU A 69 52.78 18.08 5.32
CA GLU A 69 51.65 17.89 6.23
C GLU A 69 50.39 18.63 5.74
N GLN A 70 50.57 19.84 5.22
CA GLN A 70 49.49 20.63 4.63
C GLN A 70 48.92 19.94 3.38
N GLU A 71 49.75 19.41 2.50
CA GLU A 71 49.34 18.72 1.28
C GLU A 71 48.58 17.42 1.60
N LEU A 72 49.08 16.64 2.57
CA LEU A 72 48.40 15.44 3.07
C LEU A 72 47.03 15.77 3.69
N ASN A 73 46.96 16.77 4.56
CA ASN A 73 45.70 17.20 5.17
C ASN A 73 44.71 17.68 4.10
N ASN A 74 45.18 18.37 3.06
CA ASN A 74 44.34 18.82 1.96
C ASN A 74 43.82 17.64 1.11
N TYR A 75 44.65 16.62 0.90
CA TYR A 75 44.26 15.39 0.22
C TYR A 75 43.22 14.59 1.02
N VAL A 76 43.37 14.53 2.34
CA VAL A 76 42.41 13.91 3.27
C VAL A 76 41.06 14.61 3.20
N GLU A 77 41.03 15.93 3.30
CA GLU A 77 39.78 16.68 3.23
C GLU A 77 39.12 16.55 1.87
N HIS A 78 39.90 16.55 0.79
CA HIS A 78 39.37 16.31 -0.54
C HIS A 78 38.75 14.90 -0.68
N MET A 79 39.37 13.86 -0.11
CA MET A 79 38.80 12.51 -0.06
C MET A 79 37.52 12.47 0.79
N ARG A 80 37.48 13.19 1.90
CA ARG A 80 36.31 13.30 2.79
C ARG A 80 35.13 13.96 2.09
N ILE A 81 35.39 15.04 1.33
CA ILE A 81 34.36 15.71 0.52
C ILE A 81 33.83 14.77 -0.55
N ARG A 82 34.71 14.07 -1.29
CA ARG A 82 34.28 13.12 -2.32
C ARG A 82 33.43 11.98 -1.76
N ALA A 83 33.83 11.41 -0.62
CA ALA A 83 33.04 10.38 0.07
C ALA A 83 31.65 10.91 0.44
N ASN A 84 31.56 12.10 1.03
CA ASN A 84 30.27 12.71 1.38
C ASN A 84 29.40 13.02 0.16
N THR A 85 29.99 13.48 -0.95
CA THR A 85 29.22 13.74 -2.18
C THR A 85 28.65 12.47 -2.78
N GLU A 86 29.39 11.36 -2.71
CA GLU A 86 28.93 10.05 -3.17
C GLU A 86 27.75 9.53 -2.31
N LEU A 87 27.83 9.71 -0.98
CA LEU A 87 26.73 9.40 -0.06
C LEU A 87 25.48 10.23 -0.35
N GLN A 88 25.64 11.53 -0.62
CA GLN A 88 24.52 12.37 -1.01
C GLN A 88 23.92 11.94 -2.35
N HIS A 89 24.75 11.52 -3.31
CA HIS A 89 24.27 11.02 -4.59
C HIS A 89 23.40 9.77 -4.42
N ARG A 90 23.81 8.87 -3.51
CA ARG A 90 23.05 7.68 -3.12
C ARG A 90 21.71 8.01 -2.47
N ASN A 91 21.69 8.88 -1.45
CA ASN A 91 20.43 9.28 -0.80
C ASN A 91 19.44 9.87 -1.81
N ARG A 92 19.91 10.70 -2.74
CA ARG A 92 19.07 11.24 -3.82
C ARG A 92 18.51 10.16 -4.74
N MET A 93 19.24 9.07 -5.00
CA MET A 93 18.69 7.94 -5.78
C MET A 93 17.63 7.19 -5.00
N LEU A 94 17.83 6.96 -3.70
CA LEU A 94 16.85 6.29 -2.84
C LEU A 94 15.55 7.09 -2.74
N ASP A 95 15.66 8.40 -2.53
CA ASP A 95 14.50 9.29 -2.49
C ASP A 95 13.71 9.24 -3.81
N ARG A 96 14.40 9.23 -4.96
CA ARG A 96 13.77 9.10 -6.28
C ARG A 96 13.07 7.74 -6.44
N MET A 97 13.70 6.65 -6.01
CA MET A 97 13.09 5.33 -6.05
C MET A 97 11.84 5.26 -5.17
N ASN A 98 11.88 5.85 -3.97
CA ASN A 98 10.73 5.90 -3.07
C ASN A 98 9.54 6.62 -3.71
N VAL A 99 9.78 7.75 -4.39
CA VAL A 99 8.73 8.46 -5.15
C VAL A 99 8.16 7.58 -6.27
N TYR A 100 9.00 6.86 -7.03
CA TYR A 100 8.51 5.94 -8.07
C TYR A 100 7.66 4.81 -7.50
N PHE A 101 8.07 4.21 -6.38
CA PHE A 101 7.28 3.21 -5.69
C PHE A 101 5.95 3.78 -5.22
N GLN A 102 5.95 4.97 -4.61
CA GLN A 102 4.73 5.61 -4.13
C GLN A 102 3.70 5.80 -5.27
N VAL A 103 4.16 6.26 -6.43
CA VAL A 103 3.30 6.39 -7.63
C VAL A 103 2.79 5.02 -8.07
N LEU A 104 3.66 4.02 -8.19
CA LEU A 104 3.28 2.67 -8.60
C LEU A 104 2.23 2.05 -7.65
N TYR A 105 2.46 2.16 -6.33
CA TYR A 105 1.54 1.70 -5.31
C TYR A 105 0.20 2.42 -5.41
N SER A 106 0.18 3.74 -5.66
CA SER A 106 -1.07 4.48 -5.83
C SER A 106 -1.90 3.99 -7.02
N LEU A 107 -1.25 3.68 -8.14
CA LEU A 107 -1.90 3.13 -9.34
C LEU A 107 -2.44 1.72 -9.09
N MET A 108 -1.65 0.88 -8.41
CA MET A 108 -2.08 -0.47 -8.02
C MET A 108 -3.29 -0.41 -7.07
N GLN A 109 -3.25 0.45 -6.06
CA GLN A 109 -4.36 0.65 -5.13
C GLN A 109 -5.61 1.18 -5.84
N GLN A 110 -5.46 2.00 -6.87
CA GLN A 110 -6.58 2.46 -7.69
C GLN A 110 -7.24 1.30 -8.45
N GLU A 111 -6.45 0.40 -9.05
CA GLU A 111 -6.99 -0.76 -9.76
C GLU A 111 -7.65 -1.74 -8.77
N VAL A 112 -6.98 -2.06 -7.66
CA VAL A 112 -7.57 -2.88 -6.59
C VAL A 112 -8.86 -2.25 -6.09
N ALA A 113 -8.90 -0.95 -5.81
CA ALA A 113 -10.11 -0.26 -5.39
C ALA A 113 -11.21 -0.31 -6.45
N ARG A 114 -10.88 -0.29 -7.74
CA ARG A 114 -11.84 -0.45 -8.83
C ARG A 114 -12.43 -1.84 -8.85
N GLU A 115 -11.60 -2.87 -8.71
CA GLU A 115 -12.04 -4.26 -8.63
C GLU A 115 -12.86 -4.52 -7.37
N THR A 116 -12.42 -4.03 -6.21
CA THR A 116 -13.15 -4.11 -4.93
C THR A 116 -14.47 -3.35 -5.00
N LYS A 117 -14.56 -2.20 -5.70
CA LYS A 117 -15.84 -1.51 -5.93
C LYS A 117 -16.81 -2.38 -6.74
N ARG A 118 -16.31 -3.07 -7.77
CA ARG A 118 -17.12 -4.02 -8.56
C ARG A 118 -17.59 -5.19 -7.71
N ASP A 119 -16.70 -5.77 -6.91
CA ASP A 119 -17.03 -6.86 -5.98
C ASP A 119 -18.03 -6.40 -4.91
N SER A 120 -17.86 -5.20 -4.36
CA SER A 120 -18.80 -4.57 -3.43
C SER A 120 -20.18 -4.35 -4.05
N SER A 121 -20.26 -4.06 -5.36
CA SER A 121 -21.53 -3.97 -6.06
C SER A 121 -22.25 -5.32 -6.11
N ALA A 122 -21.52 -6.41 -6.39
CA ALA A 122 -22.07 -7.76 -6.35
C ALA A 122 -22.52 -8.14 -4.93
N MET A 123 -21.73 -7.78 -3.91
CA MET A 123 -22.08 -7.99 -2.51
C MET A 123 -23.38 -7.26 -2.12
N LYS A 124 -23.56 -6.02 -2.57
CA LYS A 124 -24.81 -5.27 -2.38
C LYS A 124 -26.00 -5.98 -3.04
N SER A 125 -25.83 -6.54 -4.24
CA SER A 125 -26.88 -7.31 -4.91
C SER A 125 -27.26 -8.58 -4.15
N ILE A 126 -26.30 -9.34 -3.62
CA ILE A 126 -26.58 -10.54 -2.81
C ILE A 126 -27.32 -10.15 -1.53
N ALA A 127 -26.89 -9.08 -0.85
CA ALA A 127 -27.55 -8.58 0.35
C ALA A 127 -29.01 -8.13 0.08
N LEU A 128 -29.26 -7.49 -1.06
CA LEU A 128 -30.63 -7.14 -1.48
C LEU A 128 -31.49 -8.39 -1.70
N LEU A 129 -30.91 -9.44 -2.29
CA LEU A 129 -31.61 -10.69 -2.55
C LEU A 129 -32.02 -11.38 -1.24
N THR A 130 -31.10 -11.49 -0.27
CA THR A 130 -31.40 -12.08 1.04
C THR A 130 -32.43 -11.26 1.80
N MET A 131 -32.38 -9.94 1.68
CA MET A 131 -33.30 -9.01 2.31
C MET A 131 -34.74 -9.11 1.79
N ILE A 132 -34.94 -9.53 0.54
CA ILE A 132 -36.25 -9.82 -0.04
C ILE A 132 -36.71 -11.23 0.35
N PHE A 133 -35.83 -12.22 0.25
CA PHE A 133 -36.21 -13.61 0.51
C PHE A 133 -36.47 -13.89 1.99
N LEU A 134 -35.70 -13.32 2.91
CA LEU A 134 -35.82 -13.60 4.34
C LEU A 134 -37.22 -13.25 4.90
N PRO A 135 -37.80 -12.05 4.66
CA PRO A 135 -39.17 -11.75 5.10
C PRO A 135 -40.22 -12.56 4.33
N ALA A 136 -40.01 -12.81 3.04
CA ALA A 136 -40.93 -13.64 2.25
C ALA A 136 -41.00 -15.08 2.79
N THR A 137 -39.85 -15.69 3.11
CA THR A 137 -39.75 -17.02 3.70
C THR A 137 -40.33 -17.05 5.12
N ALA A 138 -40.07 -16.03 5.96
CA ALA A 138 -40.65 -15.96 7.30
C ALA A 138 -42.19 -15.91 7.25
N ILE A 139 -42.75 -15.11 6.36
CA ILE A 139 -44.21 -14.98 6.18
C ILE A 139 -44.80 -16.27 5.58
N ALA A 140 -44.12 -16.91 4.62
CA ALA A 140 -44.53 -18.20 4.08
C ALA A 140 -44.59 -19.27 5.17
N THR A 141 -43.58 -19.36 6.04
CA THR A 141 -43.57 -20.31 7.16
C THR A 141 -44.70 -20.06 8.15
N VAL A 142 -45.01 -18.80 8.45
CA VAL A 142 -46.10 -18.44 9.38
C VAL A 142 -47.47 -18.74 8.76
N ILE A 143 -47.65 -18.50 7.46
CA ILE A 143 -48.95 -18.68 6.79
C ILE A 143 -49.18 -20.15 6.38
N SER A 144 -48.13 -20.92 6.09
CA SER A 144 -48.23 -22.31 5.59
C SER A 144 -49.15 -23.23 6.39
N PRO A 145 -49.19 -23.20 7.74
CA PRO A 145 -50.11 -24.04 8.53
C PRO A 145 -51.57 -23.60 8.47
N PHE A 146 -51.85 -22.35 8.05
CA PHE A 146 -53.19 -21.77 7.94
C PHE A 146 -53.80 -21.91 6.54
N ILE A 147 -53.06 -22.50 5.60
CA ILE A 147 -53.56 -22.78 4.24
C ILE A 147 -54.32 -24.12 4.27
N ASN A 148 -55.65 -24.05 4.37
CA ASN A 148 -56.52 -25.23 4.22
C ASN A 148 -56.52 -25.69 2.75
N LEU A 149 -55.78 -26.77 2.46
CA LEU A 149 -55.84 -27.49 1.20
C LEU A 149 -56.86 -28.63 1.33
N ASP A 150 -58.16 -28.31 1.32
CA ASP A 150 -59.20 -29.35 1.24
C ASP A 150 -59.09 -30.06 -0.11
N ALA A 151 -58.71 -31.33 -0.08
CA ALA A 151 -58.38 -32.15 -1.25
C ALA A 151 -59.59 -32.70 -2.02
N ASP A 152 -60.82 -32.21 -1.75
CA ASP A 152 -62.05 -32.84 -2.26
C ASP A 152 -62.93 -31.97 -3.16
N GLU A 153 -62.60 -30.69 -3.36
CA GLU A 153 -63.29 -29.87 -4.37
C GLU A 153 -62.34 -29.46 -5.50
N LYS A 154 -62.62 -30.01 -6.70
CA LYS A 154 -62.03 -29.66 -8.00
C LYS A 154 -62.35 -28.23 -8.43
N ARG A 155 -62.06 -27.26 -7.57
CA ARG A 155 -62.16 -25.85 -7.87
C ARG A 155 -60.94 -25.20 -7.24
N LEU A 156 -59.91 -25.01 -8.07
CA LEU A 156 -58.85 -24.02 -7.88
C LEU A 156 -59.48 -22.62 -7.88
N ILE A 157 -60.39 -22.36 -6.94
CA ILE A 157 -60.82 -21.01 -6.61
C ILE A 157 -59.59 -20.44 -5.91
N MET A 158 -58.96 -19.44 -6.53
CA MET A 158 -57.86 -18.70 -5.94
C MET A 158 -58.19 -18.39 -4.48
N ALA A 159 -57.58 -19.14 -3.56
CA ALA A 159 -57.90 -19.03 -2.15
C ALA A 159 -57.63 -17.56 -1.73
N PRO A 160 -58.57 -16.88 -1.05
CA PRO A 160 -58.39 -15.49 -0.60
C PRO A 160 -57.12 -15.27 0.24
N GLN A 161 -56.55 -16.36 0.74
CA GLN A 161 -55.27 -16.51 1.43
C GLN A 161 -54.06 -16.05 0.59
N PHE A 162 -54.09 -16.25 -0.74
CA PHE A 162 -53.02 -15.79 -1.64
C PHE A 162 -52.93 -14.26 -1.69
N ARG A 163 -54.08 -13.55 -1.58
CA ARG A 163 -54.08 -12.08 -1.44
C ARG A 163 -53.50 -11.65 -0.10
N ILE A 164 -53.78 -12.37 0.99
CA ILE A 164 -53.27 -12.06 2.33
C ILE A 164 -51.74 -12.17 2.38
N PHE A 165 -51.15 -13.18 1.73
CA PHE A 165 -49.70 -13.30 1.58
C PHE A 165 -49.07 -12.06 0.94
N TRP A 166 -49.63 -11.58 -0.18
CA TRP A 166 -49.15 -10.38 -0.87
C TRP A 166 -49.38 -9.09 -0.07
N VAL A 167 -50.50 -8.98 0.64
CA VAL A 167 -50.84 -7.80 1.47
C VAL A 167 -49.88 -7.64 2.65
N ILE A 168 -49.31 -8.73 3.19
CA ILE A 168 -48.40 -8.67 4.34
C ILE A 168 -46.93 -8.67 3.87
N SER A 169 -46.57 -9.48 2.87
CA SER A 169 -45.17 -9.60 2.45
C SER A 169 -44.64 -8.37 1.71
N ALA A 170 -45.46 -7.72 0.90
CA ALA A 170 -45.08 -6.51 0.19
C ALA A 170 -44.71 -5.35 1.14
N PRO A 171 -45.55 -4.94 2.11
CA PRO A 171 -45.19 -3.84 3.01
C PRO A 171 -44.04 -4.18 3.94
N VAL A 172 -43.93 -5.43 4.42
CA VAL A 172 -42.78 -5.85 5.24
C VAL A 172 -41.49 -5.73 4.42
N THR A 173 -41.45 -6.26 3.20
CA THR A 173 -40.27 -6.16 2.33
C THR A 173 -39.90 -4.71 2.05
N VAL A 174 -40.89 -3.87 1.76
CA VAL A 174 -40.69 -2.42 1.55
C VAL A 174 -40.14 -1.74 2.82
N ALA A 175 -40.67 -2.07 4.00
CA ALA A 175 -40.21 -1.50 5.26
C ALA A 175 -38.76 -1.88 5.58
N VAL A 176 -38.38 -3.14 5.35
CA VAL A 176 -36.98 -3.56 5.53
C VAL A 176 -36.10 -2.78 4.53
N VAL A 177 -36.47 -2.71 3.24
CA VAL A 177 -35.70 -1.98 2.19
C VAL A 177 -35.52 -0.50 2.55
N ILE A 178 -36.59 0.17 2.99
CA ILE A 178 -36.54 1.57 3.43
C ILE A 178 -35.58 1.73 4.62
N PHE A 179 -35.65 0.83 5.61
CA PHE A 179 -34.77 0.88 6.77
C PHE A 179 -33.29 0.74 6.37
N TRP A 180 -32.98 -0.14 5.42
CA TRP A 180 -31.62 -0.32 4.90
C TRP A 180 -31.13 0.89 4.13
N ILE A 181 -31.95 1.49 3.25
CA ILE A 181 -31.58 2.72 2.53
C ILE A 181 -31.31 3.85 3.54
N ALA A 182 -32.18 3.99 4.56
CA ALA A 182 -31.99 4.98 5.61
C ALA A 182 -30.71 4.74 6.42
N TRP A 183 -30.38 3.47 6.71
CA TRP A 183 -29.14 3.09 7.39
C TRP A 183 -27.91 3.38 6.54
N LEU A 184 -27.93 3.05 5.25
CA LEU A 184 -26.85 3.36 4.30
C LEU A 184 -26.61 4.86 4.17
N GLN A 185 -27.68 5.64 4.01
CA GLN A 185 -27.60 7.10 3.95
C GLN A 185 -27.02 7.68 5.25
N ARG A 186 -27.44 7.18 6.42
CA ARG A 186 -26.87 7.60 7.70
C ARG A 186 -25.40 7.20 7.85
N ALA A 187 -25.00 6.02 7.39
CA ALA A 187 -23.61 5.56 7.43
C ALA A 187 -22.70 6.39 6.49
N GLU A 188 -23.21 6.81 5.33
CA GLU A 188 -22.50 7.71 4.41
C GLU A 188 -22.35 9.12 5.01
N ILE A 189 -23.41 9.68 5.61
CA ILE A 189 -23.37 10.99 6.27
C ILE A 189 -22.45 10.97 7.50
N ALA A 190 -22.47 9.89 8.29
CA ALA A 190 -21.60 9.73 9.45
C ALA A 190 -20.12 9.71 9.05
N ARG A 191 -19.75 9.11 7.90
CA ARG A 191 -18.36 9.13 7.40
C ARG A 191 -17.89 10.54 7.04
N PHE A 192 -18.75 11.38 6.47
CA PHE A 192 -18.41 12.77 6.16
C PHE A 192 -18.26 13.64 7.41
N VAL A 193 -19.06 13.40 8.46
CA VAL A 193 -19.03 14.20 9.69
C VAL A 193 -17.93 13.74 10.65
N TYR A 194 -17.61 12.44 10.73
CA TYR A 194 -16.63 11.89 11.68
C TYR A 194 -15.21 11.72 11.10
N GLY A 195 -14.99 12.03 9.82
CA GLY A 195 -13.69 11.91 9.13
C GLY A 195 -12.72 13.10 9.32
N ARG A 196 -12.96 14.00 10.28
CA ARG A 196 -12.01 15.09 10.58
C ARG A 196 -10.91 14.54 11.50
N PRO A 197 -9.63 14.47 11.08
CA PRO A 197 -8.55 14.04 11.95
C PRO A 197 -8.45 15.01 13.13
N ARG A 198 -8.57 14.47 14.35
CA ARG A 198 -8.18 15.18 15.55
C ARG A 198 -6.65 15.20 15.53
N HIS A 199 -6.09 16.30 15.02
CA HIS A 199 -4.69 16.62 15.25
C HIS A 199 -4.55 16.97 16.73
N GLU A 200 -3.86 16.11 17.47
CA GLU A 200 -3.08 16.48 18.66
C GLU A 200 -1.61 16.18 18.35
#